data_AF-A0A9N9JPY7-F1
#
_entry.id   AF-A0A9N9JPY7-F1
#
_cell.length_a   1.000
_cell.length_b   1.000
_cell.length_c   1.000
_cell.angle_alpha   90.00
_cell.angle_beta   90.00
_cell.angle_gamma   90.00
#
_symmetry.space_group_name_H-M   'P 1'
#
loop_
_entity.id
_entity.type
_entity.pdbx_description
1 polymer ?
#
loop_
_entity_poly.entity_id
_entity_poly.type
_entity_poly.pdbx_seq_one_letter_code
_entity_poly.pdbx_strand_id
1 'polypeptide(L)' 'SYPMISDVHLTVGRLIRYFDYFIDNRSHLDEECIIADSIRYKLNKYWSLLDEKITVAAILNPSSKLKMFLPGEKRTAAIT' A
#
# COMPACT_ATOMS: atom_id res chain seq x y z
N SER A 1 2.48 1.69 19.79
CA SER A 1 2.79 2.64 18.71
C SER A 1 1.54 2.81 17.86
N TYR A 2 1.11 4.04 17.58
CA TYR A 2 -0.03 4.27 16.68
C TYR A 2 0.43 4.21 15.21
N PRO A 3 -0.37 3.63 14.30
CA PRO A 3 -0.03 3.62 12.88
C PRO A 3 0.08 5.05 12.35
N MET A 4 1.14 5.32 11.59
CA MET A 4 1.29 6.59 10.91
C MET A 4 0.39 6.64 9.67
N ILE A 5 0.07 7.85 9.22
CA ILE A 5 -0.73 8.05 8.01
C ILE A 5 -0.12 7.39 6.76
N SER A 6 1.21 7.28 6.71
CA SER A 6 1.96 6.53 5.70
C SER A 6 1.71 5.02 5.77
N ASP A 7 1.59 4.46 6.98
CA ASP A 7 1.32 3.04 7.16
C ASP A 7 -0.09 2.69 6.66
N VAL A 8 -1.05 3.60 6.87
CA VAL A 8 -2.42 3.48 6.33
C VAL A 8 -2.39 3.51 4.80
N HIS A 9 -1.70 4.48 4.20
CA HIS A 9 -1.57 4.58 2.74
C HIS A 9 -0.95 3.31 2.12
N LEU A 10 0.16 2.83 2.70
CA LEU A 10 0.82 1.60 2.24
C LEU A 10 -0.08 0.37 2.40
N THR A 11 -0.85 0.29 3.49
CA THR A 11 -1.76 -0.83 3.75
C THR A 11 -2.89 -0.87 2.73
N VAL A 12 -3.53 0.28 2.47
CA VAL A 12 -4.61 0.35 1.48
C VAL A 12 -4.11 0.02 0.08
N GLY A 13 -2.95 0.57 -0.31
CA GLY A 13 -2.33 0.25 -1.61
C GLY A 13 -2.00 -1.26 -1.76
N ARG A 14 -1.54 -1.92 -0.69
CA ARG A 14 -1.31 -3.37 -0.69
C ARG A 14 -2.59 -4.18 -0.81
N LEU A 15 -3.66 -3.76 -0.13
CA LEU A 15 -4.96 -4.43 -0.23
C LEU A 15 -5.53 -4.36 -1.64
N ILE A 16 -5.49 -3.18 -2.27
CA ILE A 16 -5.96 -3.01 -3.66
C ILE A 16 -5.21 -3.97 -4.60
N ARG A 17 -3.87 -3.97 -4.53
CA ARG A 17 -3.03 -4.87 -5.36
C ARG A 17 -3.29 -6.35 -5.10
N TYR A 18 -3.57 -6.71 -3.85
CA TYR A 18 -3.92 -8.09 -3.51
C TYR A 18 -5.22 -8.51 -4.20
N PHE A 19 -6.25 -7.65 -4.17
CA PHE A 19 -7.51 -7.96 -4.83
C PHE A 19 -7.38 -7.98 -6.35
N ASP A 20 -6.59 -7.08 -6.95
CA ASP A 20 -6.27 -7.13 -8.38
C ASP A 20 -5.63 -8.48 -8.74
N TYR A 21 -4.60 -8.89 -8.01
CA TYR A 21 -3.95 -10.18 -8.21
C TYR A 21 -4.91 -11.36 -8.02
N PHE A 22 -5.75 -11.32 -6.99
CA PHE A 22 -6.73 -12.37 -6.71
C PHE A 22 -7.73 -12.54 -7.87
N ILE A 23 -8.25 -11.43 -8.40
CA ILE A 23 -9.20 -11.43 -9.52
C ILE A 23 -8.52 -11.91 -10.82
N ASP A 24 -7.31 -11.45 -11.08
CA ASP A 24 -6.58 -11.76 -12.31
C ASP A 24 -6.13 -13.22 -12.39
N ASN A 25 -5.87 -13.86 -11.24
CA ASN A 25 -5.29 -15.20 -11.22
C ASN A 25 -6.24 -16.33 -11.66
N ARG A 26 -7.55 -16.09 -11.85
CA ARG A 26 -8.59 -17.04 -12.31
C ARG A 26 -8.56 -18.47 -11.71
N SER A 27 -7.77 -18.71 -10.67
CA SER A 27 -7.66 -19.97 -9.93
C SER A 27 -8.75 -20.11 -8.87
N HIS A 28 -9.58 -19.07 -8.74
CA HIS A 28 -10.62 -18.92 -7.73
C HIS A 28 -12.00 -19.15 -8.34
N LEU A 29 -12.96 -19.54 -7.49
CA LEU A 29 -14.35 -19.68 -7.93
C LEU A 29 -14.89 -18.32 -8.37
N ASP A 30 -15.75 -18.30 -9.40
CA ASP A 30 -16.32 -17.06 -9.94
C ASP A 30 -17.01 -16.21 -8.86
N GLU A 31 -17.67 -16.85 -7.88
CA GLU A 31 -18.28 -16.17 -6.74
C GLU A 31 -17.26 -15.43 -5.85
N GLU A 32 -16.10 -16.03 -5.60
CA GLU A 32 -15.02 -15.39 -4.84
C GLU A 32 -14.45 -14.19 -5.59
N CYS A 33 -14.29 -14.31 -6.91
CA CYS A 33 -13.86 -13.21 -7.78
C CYS A 33 -14.85 -12.05 -7.77
N ILE A 34 -16.16 -12.32 -7.81
CA ILE A 34 -17.21 -11.29 -7.72
C ILE A 34 -17.16 -10.56 -6.38
N ILE A 35 -16.99 -11.30 -5.28
CA ILE A 35 -16.86 -10.71 -3.93
C ILE A 35 -15.59 -9.85 -3.85
N ALA A 36 -14.46 -10.36 -4.33
CA ALA A 36 -13.19 -9.64 -4.37
C ALA A 36 -13.29 -8.34 -5.20
N ASP A 37 -13.95 -8.38 -6.35
CA ASP A 37 -14.18 -7.21 -7.21
C ASP A 37 -15.03 -6.14 -6.50
N SER A 38 -16.10 -6.57 -5.82
CA SER A 38 -16.94 -5.69 -5.00
C SER A 38 -16.18 -5.01 -3.86
N ILE A 39 -15.29 -5.76 -3.18
CA ILE A 39 -14.43 -5.22 -2.12
C ILE A 39 -13.44 -4.22 -2.71
N ARG A 40 -12.73 -4.60 -3.80
CA ARG A 40 -11.79 -3.72 -4.50
C ARG A 40 -12.46 -2.41 -4.93
N TYR A 41 -13.64 -2.50 -5.54
CA TYR A 41 -14.40 -1.34 -5.98
C TYR A 41 -14.73 -0.39 -4.83
N LYS A 42 -15.26 -0.91 -3.72
CA LYS A 42 -15.57 -0.10 -2.52
C LYS A 42 -14.32 0.52 -1.93
N LEU A 43 -13.24 -0.25 -1.83
CA LEU A 43 -11.96 0.22 -1.28
C LEU A 43 -11.41 1.38 -2.12
N ASN A 44 -11.38 1.25 -3.46
CA ASN A 44 -10.97 2.31 -4.36
C ASN A 44 -11.87 3.55 -4.25
N LYS A 45 -13.19 3.37 -4.22
CA LYS A 45 -14.15 4.48 -4.12
C LYS A 45 -14.00 5.28 -2.82
N TYR A 46 -13.78 4.61 -1.70
CA TYR A 46 -13.56 5.31 -0.43
C TYR A 46 -12.16 5.91 -0.36
N TRP A 47 -11.15 5.21 -0.88
CA TRP A 47 -9.79 5.70 -0.89
C TRP A 47 -9.65 6.96 -1.74
N SER A 48 -10.28 7.03 -2.92
CA SER A 48 -10.19 8.20 -3.81
C SER A 48 -10.71 9.51 -3.17
N LEU A 49 -11.58 9.43 -2.15
CA LEU A 49 -12.06 10.60 -1.41
C LEU A 49 -11.01 11.17 -0.44
N LEU A 50 -10.03 10.36 -0.06
CA LEU A 50 -9.04 10.65 0.96
C LEU A 50 -7.61 10.67 0.40
N ASP A 51 -7.37 10.06 -0.76
CA ASP A 51 -6.06 9.75 -1.32
C ASP A 51 -5.17 10.99 -1.46
N GLU A 52 -5.68 12.07 -2.03
CA GLU A 52 -4.92 13.31 -2.22
C GLU A 52 -4.44 13.89 -0.87
N LYS A 53 -5.36 14.02 0.10
CA LYS A 53 -5.05 14.57 1.42
C LYS A 53 -4.09 13.67 2.19
N ILE A 54 -4.29 12.36 2.11
CA ILE A 54 -3.45 11.37 2.78
C ILE A 54 -2.06 11.31 2.14
N THR A 55 -1.96 11.39 0.82
CA THR A 55 -0.69 11.41 0.09
C THR A 55 0.12 12.64 0.44
N VAL A 56 -0.50 13.83 0.43
CA VAL A 56 0.16 15.06 0.86
C VAL A 56 0.61 14.95 2.32
N ALA A 57 -0.24 14.49 3.24
CA ALA A 57 0.12 14.28 4.64
C ALA A 57 1.26 13.26 4.82
N ALA A 58 1.27 12.18 4.04
CA ALA A 58 2.31 11.17 4.06
C ALA A 58 3.65 11.68 3.51
N ILE A 59 3.64 12.53 2.48
CA ILE A 59 4.85 13.18 1.95
C ILE A 59 5.38 14.22 2.94
N LEU A 60 4.49 15.00 3.55
CA LEU A 60 4.87 16.05 4.50
C LEU A 60 5.29 15.53 5.87
N ASN A 61 4.93 14.29 6.22
CA ASN A 61 5.33 13.67 7.48
C ASN A 61 6.88 13.48 7.50
N PRO A 62 7.62 14.16 8.40
CA PRO A 62 9.08 14.05 8.46
C PRO A 62 9.56 12.63 8.78
N SER A 63 8.75 11.88 9.54
CA SER A 63 9.03 10.51 9.97
C SER A 63 8.93 9.49 8.83
N SER A 64 8.15 9.77 7.78
CA SER A 64 8.07 8.92 6.58
C SER A 64 9.20 9.21 5.59
N LYS A 65 9.68 10.46 5.49
CA LYS A 65 10.89 10.78 4.71
C LYS A 65 12.12 10.05 5.24
N LEU A 66 12.29 9.99 6.56
CA LEU A 66 13.43 9.31 7.18
C LEU A 66 13.50 7.82 6.84
N LYS A 67 12.37 7.12 6.67
CA LYS A 67 12.37 5.69 6.27
C LYS A 67 12.71 5.47 4.79
N MET A 68 12.42 6.42 3.90
CA MET A 68 12.80 6.34 2.47
C MET A 68 14.27 6.71 2.23
N PHE A 69 14.89 7.47 3.15
CA PHE A 69 16.28 7.89 3.09
C PHE A 69 17.17 7.26 4.16
N LEU A 70 16.76 6.14 4.76
CA LEU A 70 17.73 5.33 5.50
C LEU A 70 18.82 4.93 4.49
N PRO A 71 20.09 5.34 4.70
CA PRO A 71 21.18 4.82 3.88
C PRO A 71 21.07 3.31 3.98
N GLY A 72 21.10 2.63 2.83
CA GLY A 72 21.05 1.17 2.80
C GLY A 72 21.94 0.61 3.89
N GLU A 73 21.43 -0.43 4.57
CA GLU A 73 22.24 -1.31 5.40
C GLU A 73 23.63 -1.38 4.79
N LYS A 74 24.64 -0.99 5.57
CA LYS A 74 26.04 -1.03 5.18
C LYS A 74 26.29 -2.32 4.42
N ARG A 75 26.33 -2.25 3.07
CA ARG A 75 27.04 -3.24 2.29
C ARG A 75 28.48 -3.01 2.68
N THR A 76 28.93 -3.77 3.67
CA THR A 76 30.33 -4.02 4.01
C THR A 76 30.99 -4.64 2.78
N ALA A 77 31.22 -3.83 1.76
CA ALA A 77 32.31 -4.03 0.82
C ALA A 77 33.55 -3.40 1.47
N ALA A 78 34.11 -4.11 2.45
CA ALA A 78 35.53 -3.99 2.71
C ALA A 78 36.20 -4.74 1.55
N ILE A 79 36.52 -3.99 0.50
CA ILE A 79 37.44 -4.43 -0.54
C ILE A 79 38.78 -4.59 0.18
N THR A 80 39.30 -5.80 0.18
CA THR A 80 40.70 -6.11 0.56
C THR A 80 41.46 -6.37 -0.72
#